data_AF-A0A1I5JFG4-F1
#
_entry.id   AF-A0A1I5JFG4-F1
#
_cell.length_a   1.000
_cell.length_b   1.000
_cell.length_c   1.000
_cell.angle_alpha   90.00
_cell.angle_beta   90.00
_cell.angle_gamma   90.00
#
_symmetry.space_group_name_H-M   'P 1'
#
loop_
_entity.id
_entity.type
_entity.pdbx_description
1 polymer ?
#
loop_
_entity_poly.entity_id
_entity_poly.type
_entity_poly.pdbx_seq_one_letter_code
_entity_poly.pdbx_strand_id
1 'polypeptide(L)'
;MSPAAAVRGALALLRRHAGRVYAVSLAVTLVNTVPDVLRQLLVYGDPSRAHALLVDVVGFTTGLIAQLWLTGALTGLPADGRVRARGALGRGTATALRAVRTSPAAVLAGVVLGGGVSALVTLPPSVAALGGDGVLGPLDAPSVAAFTVATVSDVVASALTLPFLALVLVLVAGSTRQFAGKGRG
;
A
#
# COMPACT_ATOMS: atom_id res chain seq x y z
N MET A 1 17.07 -1.16 -13.69
CA MET A 1 17.26 -0.28 -12.51
C MET A 1 17.58 -1.17 -11.31
N SER A 2 18.55 -0.81 -10.45
CA SER A 2 18.85 -1.61 -9.25
C SER A 2 17.85 -1.34 -8.12
N PRO A 3 17.64 -2.28 -7.17
CA PRO A 3 16.73 -2.08 -6.03
C PRO A 3 17.02 -0.81 -5.24
N ALA A 4 18.29 -0.57 -4.91
CA ALA A 4 18.71 0.62 -4.17
C ALA A 4 18.46 1.93 -4.93
N ALA A 5 18.59 1.94 -6.26
CA ALA A 5 18.27 3.12 -7.07
C ALA A 5 16.76 3.40 -7.09
N ALA A 6 15.92 2.35 -7.19
CA ALA A 6 14.47 2.49 -7.16
C ALA A 6 13.99 3.05 -5.81
N VAL A 7 14.49 2.50 -4.71
CA VAL A 7 14.14 2.94 -3.34
C VAL A 7 14.55 4.39 -3.11
N ARG A 8 15.81 4.76 -3.41
CA ARG A 8 16.29 6.14 -3.24
C ARG A 8 15.52 7.13 -4.10
N GLY A 9 15.23 6.77 -5.35
CA GLY A 9 14.41 7.59 -6.24
C GLY A 9 12.99 7.78 -5.73
N ALA A 10 12.37 6.71 -5.22
CA ALA A 10 11.03 6.77 -4.65
C ALA A 10 10.98 7.69 -3.43
N LEU A 11 11.94 7.56 -2.51
CA LEU A 11 12.06 8.45 -1.35
C LEU A 11 12.30 9.91 -1.74
N ALA A 12 13.11 10.17 -2.76
CA ALA A 12 13.34 11.52 -3.26
C ALA A 12 12.06 12.15 -3.83
N LEU A 13 11.29 11.39 -4.63
CA LEU A 13 9.99 11.84 -5.15
C LEU A 13 8.96 12.05 -4.03
N LEU A 14 8.92 11.13 -3.06
CA LEU A 14 8.04 11.21 -1.90
C LEU A 14 8.32 12.48 -1.10
N ARG A 15 9.60 12.77 -0.81
CA ARG A 15 10.00 14.01 -0.12
C ARG A 15 9.64 15.26 -0.90
N ARG A 16 9.88 15.26 -2.21
CA ARG A 16 9.59 16.41 -3.10
C ARG A 16 8.09 16.70 -3.22
N HIS A 17 7.24 15.68 -3.16
CA HIS A 17 5.80 15.80 -3.38
C HIS A 17 4.95 15.34 -2.19
N ALA A 18 5.52 15.37 -0.98
CA ALA A 18 4.96 14.75 0.22
C ALA A 18 3.49 15.13 0.45
N GLY A 19 3.18 16.43 0.47
CA GLY A 19 1.82 16.89 0.75
C GLY A 19 0.77 16.32 -0.21
N ARG A 20 1.05 16.30 -1.52
CA ARG A 20 0.10 15.75 -2.51
C ARG A 20 0.03 14.24 -2.46
N VAL A 21 1.17 13.59 -2.34
CA VAL A 21 1.27 12.12 -2.34
C VAL A 21 0.57 11.54 -1.11
N TYR A 22 0.83 12.10 0.08
CA TYR A 22 0.18 11.67 1.31
C TYR A 22 -1.29 12.06 1.36
N ALA A 23 -1.70 13.22 0.82
CA ALA A 23 -3.12 13.56 0.75
C ALA A 23 -3.92 12.58 -0.12
N VAL A 24 -3.40 12.24 -1.31
CA VAL A 24 -4.04 11.27 -2.20
C VAL A 24 -4.01 9.87 -1.58
N SER A 25 -2.89 9.47 -0.97
CA SER A 25 -2.80 8.19 -0.28
C SER A 25 -3.79 8.09 0.87
N LEU A 26 -3.90 9.13 1.71
CA LEU A 26 -4.83 9.17 2.82
C LEU A 26 -6.28 9.07 2.33
N ALA A 27 -6.64 9.82 1.27
CA ALA A 27 -7.98 9.73 0.69
C ALA A 27 -8.30 8.32 0.19
N VAL A 28 -7.34 7.68 -0.49
CA VAL A 28 -7.47 6.29 -0.98
C VAL A 28 -7.59 5.31 0.20
N THR A 29 -6.77 5.46 1.23
CA THR A 29 -6.81 4.64 2.44
C THR A 29 -8.15 4.77 3.14
N LEU A 30 -8.63 6.00 3.40
CA LEU A 30 -9.92 6.23 4.08
C LEU A 30 -11.11 5.64 3.32
N VAL A 31 -11.12 5.74 1.98
CA VAL A 31 -12.13 5.10 1.15
C VAL A 31 -12.07 3.58 1.26
N ASN A 32 -10.88 3.00 1.42
CA ASN A 32 -10.68 1.57 1.58
C ASN A 32 -11.02 1.05 2.98
N THR A 33 -10.82 1.85 4.03
CA THR A 33 -11.06 1.48 5.43
C THR A 33 -12.54 1.34 5.77
N VAL A 34 -13.43 2.11 5.15
CA VAL A 34 -14.89 2.05 5.41
C VAL A 34 -15.48 0.67 5.10
N PRO A 35 -15.20 0.05 3.93
CA PRO A 35 -15.56 -1.34 3.66
C PRO A 35 -14.94 -2.37 4.63
N ASP A 36 -13.71 -2.17 5.09
CA ASP A 36 -13.02 -3.11 6.00
C ASP A 36 -13.71 -3.16 7.36
N VAL A 37 -14.05 -2.01 7.94
CA VAL A 37 -14.76 -1.93 9.22
C VAL A 37 -16.17 -2.51 9.10
N LEU A 38 -16.90 -2.19 8.03
CA LEU A 38 -18.23 -2.75 7.78
C LEU A 38 -18.20 -4.27 7.59
N ARG A 39 -17.18 -4.82 6.91
CA ARG A 39 -17.03 -6.26 6.71
C ARG A 39 -16.67 -7.01 7.99
N GLN A 40 -15.82 -6.43 8.84
CA GLN A 40 -15.49 -7.00 10.14
C GLN A 40 -16.71 -7.02 11.09
N LEU A 41 -17.56 -5.99 11.03
CA LEU A 41 -18.80 -5.93 11.80
C LEU A 41 -19.87 -6.93 11.32
N LEU A 42 -19.92 -7.22 10.02
CA LEU A 42 -20.88 -8.20 9.45
C LEU A 42 -20.56 -9.65 9.82
N VAL A 43 -19.29 -10.00 10.07
CA VAL A 43 -18.86 -11.36 10.48
C VAL A 43 -18.86 -11.55 11.99
N TYR A 44 -18.98 -10.47 12.76
CA TYR A 44 -19.00 -10.52 14.23
C TYR A 44 -20.12 -11.41 14.80
N GLY A 45 -21.21 -11.63 14.05
CA GLY A 45 -22.35 -12.45 14.47
C GLY A 45 -22.31 -13.93 14.07
N ASP A 46 -21.43 -14.35 13.15
CA ASP A 46 -21.43 -15.73 12.62
C ASP A 46 -20.00 -16.21 12.27
N PRO A 47 -19.28 -16.89 13.19
CA PRO A 47 -17.84 -17.12 13.12
C PRO A 47 -17.47 -18.34 12.25
N SER A 48 -18.14 -18.53 11.12
CA SER A 48 -17.74 -19.60 10.18
C SER A 48 -16.44 -19.22 9.46
N ARG A 49 -15.50 -20.18 9.35
CA ARG A 49 -14.20 -19.98 8.66
C ARG A 49 -14.35 -19.47 7.22
N ALA A 50 -15.45 -19.84 6.55
CA ALA A 50 -15.76 -19.39 5.20
C ALA A 50 -16.07 -17.89 5.12
N HIS A 51 -16.81 -17.34 6.09
CA HIS A 51 -17.10 -15.90 6.14
C HIS A 51 -15.86 -15.08 6.47
N ALA A 52 -15.01 -15.56 7.37
CA ALA A 52 -13.72 -14.93 7.67
C ALA A 52 -12.82 -14.89 6.42
N LEU A 53 -12.75 -15.98 5.66
CA LEU A 53 -11.96 -16.04 4.42
C LEU A 53 -12.54 -15.13 3.32
N LEU A 54 -13.86 -15.04 3.18
CA LEU A 54 -14.49 -14.12 2.25
C LEU A 54 -14.19 -12.65 2.60
N VAL A 55 -14.26 -12.28 3.88
CA VAL A 55 -13.89 -10.93 4.32
C VAL A 55 -12.44 -10.62 4.01
N ASP A 56 -11.53 -11.57 4.26
CA ASP A 56 -10.11 -11.42 3.95
C ASP A 56 -9.87 -11.22 2.45
N VAL A 57 -10.50 -12.05 1.59
CA VAL A 57 -10.41 -11.92 0.13
C VAL A 57 -10.92 -10.57 -0.35
N VAL A 58 -12.05 -10.09 0.19
CA VAL A 58 -12.59 -8.80 -0.22
C VAL A 58 -11.69 -7.66 0.27
N GLY A 59 -11.18 -7.71 1.51
CA GLY A 59 -10.24 -6.74 2.06
C GLY A 59 -8.96 -6.64 1.22
N PHE A 60 -8.36 -7.79 0.92
CA PHE A 60 -7.21 -7.89 0.02
C PHE A 60 -7.51 -7.30 -1.37
N THR A 61 -8.67 -7.64 -1.96
CA THR A 61 -9.06 -7.17 -3.28
C THR A 61 -9.23 -5.66 -3.31
N THR A 62 -9.87 -5.09 -2.29
CA THR A 62 -10.04 -3.63 -2.19
C THR A 62 -8.70 -2.92 -1.98
N GLY A 63 -7.83 -3.48 -1.13
CA GLY A 63 -6.46 -2.96 -0.95
C GLY A 63 -5.62 -3.02 -2.22
N LEU A 64 -5.75 -4.10 -3.01
CA LEU A 64 -5.08 -4.24 -4.30
C LEU A 64 -5.57 -3.19 -5.30
N ILE A 65 -6.89 -2.99 -5.39
CA ILE A 65 -7.48 -1.96 -6.27
C ILE A 65 -6.99 -0.57 -5.85
N ALA A 66 -6.98 -0.27 -4.55
CA ALA A 66 -6.47 0.98 -3.99
C ALA A 66 -4.99 1.20 -4.36
N GLN A 67 -4.14 0.18 -4.18
CA GLN A 67 -2.72 0.23 -4.53
C GLN A 67 -2.50 0.46 -6.04
N LEU A 68 -3.23 -0.25 -6.89
CA LEU A 68 -3.14 -0.11 -8.34
C LEU A 68 -3.63 1.28 -8.78
N TRP A 69 -4.77 1.73 -8.26
CA TRP A 69 -5.28 3.06 -8.55
C TRP A 69 -4.28 4.14 -8.13
N LEU A 70 -3.74 4.08 -6.91
CA LEU A 70 -2.74 5.03 -6.43
C LEU A 70 -1.50 5.03 -7.32
N THR A 71 -0.98 3.84 -7.67
CA THR A 71 0.14 3.69 -8.61
C THR A 71 -0.13 4.42 -9.92
N GLY A 72 -1.32 4.20 -10.50
CA GLY A 72 -1.75 4.84 -11.74
C GLY A 72 -1.99 6.34 -11.65
N ALA A 73 -2.36 6.84 -10.47
CA ALA A 73 -2.53 8.26 -10.19
C ALA A 73 -1.18 8.99 -10.09
N LEU A 74 -0.15 8.31 -9.58
CA LEU A 74 1.18 8.86 -9.35
C LEU A 74 2.12 8.73 -10.56
N THR A 75 1.72 8.09 -11.66
CA THR A 75 2.58 7.89 -12.84
C THR A 75 3.12 9.17 -13.47
N GLY A 76 2.43 10.31 -13.31
CA GLY A 76 2.86 11.61 -13.83
C GLY A 76 3.96 12.28 -13.00
N LEU A 77 4.08 11.94 -11.71
CA LEU A 77 4.97 12.63 -10.79
C LEU A 77 6.43 12.72 -11.24
N PRO A 78 7.08 11.65 -11.75
CA PRO A 78 8.47 11.75 -12.18
C PRO A 78 8.70 12.67 -13.39
N ALA A 79 7.68 12.87 -14.22
CA ALA A 79 7.81 13.59 -15.49
C ALA A 79 7.37 15.05 -15.39
N ASP A 80 6.15 15.29 -14.91
CA ASP A 80 5.52 16.62 -14.88
C ASP A 80 5.05 17.04 -13.48
N GLY A 81 5.27 16.20 -12.46
CA GLY A 81 4.85 16.47 -11.09
C GLY A 81 3.34 16.47 -10.88
N ARG A 82 2.55 15.95 -11.82
CA ARG A 82 1.07 15.94 -11.74
C ARG A 82 0.52 14.59 -11.31
N VAL A 83 -0.55 14.65 -10.52
CA VAL A 83 -1.40 13.49 -10.19
C VAL A 83 -2.48 13.36 -11.26
N ARG A 84 -2.73 12.14 -11.73
CA ARG A 84 -3.69 11.87 -12.81
C ARG A 84 -4.74 10.85 -12.34
N ALA A 85 -5.89 11.31 -11.86
CA ALA A 85 -6.94 10.41 -11.35
C ALA A 85 -7.67 9.63 -12.46
N ARG A 86 -8.00 10.28 -13.59
CA ARG A 86 -8.80 9.66 -14.65
C ARG A 86 -8.06 8.48 -15.29
N GLY A 87 -8.67 7.30 -15.32
CA GLY A 87 -8.05 6.08 -15.88
C GLY A 87 -6.85 5.56 -15.08
N ALA A 88 -6.75 5.93 -13.80
CA ALA A 88 -5.64 5.54 -12.93
C ALA A 88 -5.55 4.01 -12.78
N LEU A 89 -6.67 3.32 -12.55
CA LEU A 89 -6.63 1.85 -12.37
C LEU A 89 -5.96 1.12 -13.53
N GLY A 90 -6.39 1.38 -14.78
CA GLY A 90 -5.79 0.75 -15.96
C GLY A 90 -4.30 1.09 -16.16
N ARG A 91 -3.92 2.35 -15.91
CA ARG A 91 -2.50 2.75 -15.94
C ARG A 91 -1.70 2.06 -14.85
N GLY A 92 -2.22 2.02 -13.64
CA GLY A 92 -1.59 1.40 -12.48
C GLY A 92 -1.34 -0.08 -12.69
N THR A 93 -2.33 -0.82 -13.19
CA THR A 93 -2.18 -2.23 -13.57
C THR A 93 -1.08 -2.40 -14.62
N ALA A 94 -1.09 -1.61 -15.69
CA ALA A 94 -0.06 -1.67 -16.72
C ALA A 94 1.34 -1.32 -16.16
N THR A 95 1.44 -0.34 -15.26
CA THR A 95 2.67 0.06 -14.58
C THR A 95 3.18 -1.05 -13.66
N ALA A 96 2.32 -1.65 -12.84
CA ALA A 96 2.68 -2.72 -11.93
C ALA A 96 3.19 -3.95 -12.69
N LEU A 97 2.45 -4.39 -13.71
CA LEU A 97 2.86 -5.50 -14.58
C LEU A 97 4.19 -5.22 -15.27
N ARG A 98 4.39 -4.00 -15.79
CA ARG A 98 5.65 -3.61 -16.39
C ARG A 98 6.79 -3.60 -15.37
N ALA A 99 6.56 -3.08 -14.16
CA ALA A 99 7.56 -3.02 -13.11
C ALA A 99 8.05 -4.42 -12.72
N VAL A 100 7.12 -5.34 -12.47
CA VAL A 100 7.41 -6.75 -12.13
C VAL A 100 8.21 -7.43 -13.24
N ARG A 101 7.83 -7.21 -14.51
CA ARG A 101 8.57 -7.76 -15.66
C ARG A 101 9.95 -7.13 -15.86
N THR A 102 10.12 -5.86 -15.50
CA THR A 102 11.37 -5.10 -15.73
C THR A 102 12.39 -5.37 -14.62
N SER A 103 11.96 -5.41 -13.37
CA SER A 103 12.85 -5.65 -12.23
C SER A 103 12.07 -6.23 -11.04
N PRO A 104 11.85 -7.56 -11.01
CA PRO A 104 11.12 -8.20 -9.91
C PRO A 104 11.83 -8.00 -8.57
N ALA A 105 13.17 -7.98 -8.57
CA ALA A 105 13.97 -7.73 -7.37
C ALA A 105 13.74 -6.34 -6.75
N ALA A 106 13.58 -5.30 -7.57
CA ALA A 106 13.30 -3.95 -7.07
C ALA A 106 11.88 -3.84 -6.50
N VAL A 107 10.91 -4.52 -7.13
CA VAL A 107 9.54 -4.61 -6.62
C VAL A 107 9.52 -5.35 -5.28
N LEU A 108 10.20 -6.51 -5.18
CA LEU A 108 10.31 -7.28 -3.95
C LEU A 108 10.95 -6.46 -2.83
N ALA A 109 12.03 -5.73 -3.11
CA ALA A 109 12.66 -4.84 -2.13
C ALA A 109 11.69 -3.75 -1.65
N GLY A 110 10.89 -3.17 -2.55
CA GLY A 110 9.85 -2.21 -2.19
C GLY A 110 8.77 -2.81 -1.30
N VAL A 111 8.31 -4.03 -1.61
CA VAL A 111 7.32 -4.75 -0.80
C VAL A 111 7.88 -5.08 0.58
N VAL A 112 9.09 -5.62 0.67
CA VAL A 112 9.73 -5.98 1.95
C VAL A 112 9.96 -4.74 2.83
N LEU A 113 10.47 -3.66 2.26
CA LEU A 113 10.69 -2.42 3.01
C LEU A 113 9.38 -1.76 3.44
N GLY A 114 8.39 -1.71 2.55
CA GLY A 114 7.05 -1.20 2.89
C GLY A 114 6.39 -2.05 3.98
N GLY A 115 6.46 -3.36 3.88
CA GLY A 115 5.96 -4.30 4.89
C GLY A 115 6.68 -4.17 6.22
N GLY A 116 8.01 -3.99 6.21
CA GLY A 116 8.79 -3.74 7.43
C GLY A 116 8.39 -2.45 8.13
N VAL A 117 8.20 -1.35 7.39
CA VAL A 117 7.71 -0.08 7.97
C VAL A 117 6.29 -0.23 8.50
N SER A 118 5.41 -0.93 7.76
CA SER A 118 4.05 -1.22 8.21
C SER A 118 4.07 -1.96 9.55
N ALA A 119 4.83 -3.05 9.64
CA ALA A 119 4.97 -3.85 10.86
C ALA A 119 5.52 -3.02 12.04
N LEU A 120 6.50 -2.16 11.82
CA LEU A 120 7.04 -1.29 12.88
C LEU A 120 6.01 -0.27 13.40
N VAL A 121 5.05 0.14 12.57
CA VAL A 121 4.00 1.08 12.94
C VAL A 121 2.80 0.37 13.57
N THR A 122 2.47 -0.84 13.14
CA THR A 122 1.28 -1.57 13.60
C THR A 122 1.54 -2.51 14.77
N LEU A 123 2.72 -3.12 14.89
CA LEU A 123 3.01 -4.10 15.95
C LEU A 123 3.04 -3.47 17.36
N PRO A 124 3.76 -2.36 17.63
CA PRO A 124 3.79 -1.77 18.96
C PRO A 124 2.40 -1.40 19.52
N PRO A 125 1.52 -0.69 18.79
CA PRO A 125 0.19 -0.37 19.28
C PRO A 125 -0.69 -1.63 19.41
N SER A 126 -0.50 -2.65 18.56
CA SER A 126 -1.23 -3.92 18.68
C SER A 126 -0.82 -4.69 19.94
N VAL A 127 0.48 -4.74 20.26
CA VAL A 127 1.01 -5.34 21.49
C VAL A 127 0.52 -4.59 22.72
N ALA A 128 0.51 -3.25 22.67
CA ALA A 128 0.02 -2.42 23.78
C ALA A 128 -1.49 -2.60 24.02
N ALA A 129 -2.27 -2.86 22.97
CA ALA A 129 -3.71 -3.02 23.05
C ALA A 129 -4.18 -4.43 23.43
N LEU A 130 -3.43 -5.47 23.04
CA LEU A 130 -3.81 -6.88 23.20
C LEU A 130 -3.00 -7.63 24.27
N GLY A 131 -1.88 -7.06 24.74
CA GLY A 131 -0.92 -7.76 25.59
C GLY A 131 -0.08 -8.79 24.81
N GLY A 132 1.12 -9.12 25.30
CA GLY A 132 2.05 -10.03 24.61
C GLY A 132 1.46 -11.42 24.30
N ASP A 133 0.62 -11.92 25.20
CA ASP A 133 -0.04 -13.23 25.06
C ASP A 133 -1.28 -13.20 24.15
N GLY A 134 -1.94 -12.03 24.01
CA GLY A 134 -3.11 -11.84 23.14
C GLY A 134 -2.76 -11.63 21.65
N VAL A 135 -1.48 -11.44 21.33
CA VAL A 135 -0.98 -11.37 19.94
C VAL A 135 -0.78 -12.77 19.33
N LEU A 136 -0.69 -13.82 20.15
CA LEU A 136 -0.45 -15.22 19.72
C LEU A 136 -1.46 -16.25 20.25
N GLY A 137 -2.33 -15.88 21.20
CA GLY A 137 -3.34 -16.75 21.82
C GLY A 137 -4.74 -16.66 21.19
N PRO A 138 -5.66 -17.59 21.52
CA PRO A 138 -7.03 -17.57 21.01
C PRO A 138 -7.73 -16.27 21.43
N LEU A 139 -8.11 -15.47 20.43
CA LEU A 139 -8.72 -14.16 20.62
C LEU A 139 -10.15 -14.35 21.14
N ASP A 140 -10.34 -14.28 22.46
CA ASP A 140 -11.60 -13.78 23.00
C ASP A 140 -11.88 -12.40 22.40
N ALA A 141 -13.16 -12.07 22.14
CA ALA A 141 -13.56 -10.90 21.35
C ALA A 141 -12.81 -9.63 21.80
N PRO A 142 -11.97 -9.01 20.94
CA PRO A 142 -11.14 -7.88 21.33
C PRO A 142 -12.02 -6.71 21.78
N SER A 143 -11.57 -5.99 22.82
CA SER A 143 -12.28 -4.79 23.28
C SER A 143 -12.40 -3.75 22.16
N VAL A 144 -13.44 -2.92 22.20
CA VAL A 144 -13.65 -1.81 21.23
C VAL A 144 -12.42 -0.90 21.14
N ALA A 145 -11.73 -0.70 22.26
CA ALA A 145 -10.48 0.07 22.30
C ALA A 145 -9.35 -0.62 21.50
N ALA A 146 -9.16 -1.93 21.67
CA ALA A 146 -8.14 -2.68 20.93
C ALA A 146 -8.44 -2.74 19.42
N PHE A 147 -9.71 -2.89 19.06
CA PHE A 147 -10.16 -2.80 17.66
C PHE A 147 -9.85 -1.42 17.06
N THR A 148 -10.19 -0.34 17.78
CA THR A 148 -9.94 1.03 17.33
C THR A 148 -8.45 1.30 17.11
N VAL A 149 -7.60 0.85 18.04
CA VAL A 149 -6.14 0.99 17.93
C VAL A 149 -5.61 0.23 16.72
N ALA A 150 -6.08 -1.00 16.48
CA ALA A 150 -5.69 -1.78 15.32
C ALA A 150 -6.10 -1.09 14.00
N THR A 151 -7.35 -0.62 13.90
CA THR A 151 -7.85 0.09 12.71
C THR A 151 -7.07 1.37 12.45
N VAL A 152 -6.84 2.20 13.47
CA VAL A 152 -6.09 3.45 13.32
C VAL A 152 -4.64 3.16 12.90
N SER A 153 -4.02 2.15 13.50
CA SER A 153 -2.64 1.78 13.19
C SER A 153 -2.52 1.30 11.73
N ASP A 154 -3.49 0.52 11.25
CA ASP A 154 -3.53 0.05 9.87
C ASP A 154 -3.77 1.20 8.87
N VAL A 155 -4.64 2.16 9.20
CA VAL A 155 -4.82 3.38 8.41
C VAL A 155 -3.51 4.17 8.31
N VAL A 156 -2.83 4.39 9.44
CA VAL A 156 -1.56 5.12 9.47
C VAL A 156 -0.49 4.37 8.67
N ALA A 157 -0.35 3.06 8.88
CA ALA A 157 0.61 2.24 8.16
C ALA A 157 0.34 2.23 6.65
N SER A 158 -0.91 2.08 6.23
CA SER A 158 -1.32 2.15 4.83
C SER A 158 -1.03 3.53 4.23
N ALA A 159 -1.40 4.62 4.91
CA ALA A 159 -1.13 5.97 4.43
C ALA A 159 0.39 6.25 4.28
N LEU A 160 1.23 5.62 5.10
CA LEU A 160 2.68 5.75 5.04
C LEU A 160 3.33 4.90 3.94
N THR A 161 2.83 3.68 3.70
CA THR A 161 3.52 2.66 2.91
C THR A 161 3.01 2.51 1.49
N LEU A 162 1.70 2.70 1.25
CA LEU A 162 1.10 2.68 -0.10
C LEU A 162 1.79 3.64 -1.09
N PRO A 163 2.07 4.93 -0.72
CA PRO A 163 2.66 5.86 -1.68
C PRO A 163 4.10 5.49 -2.01
N PHE A 164 4.84 4.93 -1.04
CA PHE A 164 6.20 4.46 -1.27
C PHE A 164 6.23 3.33 -2.31
N LEU A 165 5.43 2.28 -2.12
CA LEU A 165 5.39 1.15 -3.05
C LEU A 165 4.90 1.61 -4.44
N ALA A 166 3.90 2.50 -4.49
CA ALA A 166 3.42 3.07 -5.75
C ALA A 166 4.54 3.79 -6.53
N LEU A 167 5.36 4.60 -5.86
CA LEU A 167 6.48 5.31 -6.49
C LEU A 167 7.61 4.37 -6.93
N VAL A 168 7.89 3.28 -6.18
CA VAL A 168 8.81 2.23 -6.62
C VAL A 168 8.34 1.62 -7.94
N LEU A 169 7.07 1.22 -8.03
CA LEU A 169 6.50 0.64 -9.26
C LEU A 169 6.59 1.62 -10.45
N VAL A 170 6.25 2.89 -10.22
CA VAL A 170 6.31 3.95 -11.24
C VAL A 170 7.75 4.12 -11.78
N LEU A 171 8.74 4.20 -10.90
CA LEU A 171 10.14 4.40 -11.31
C LEU A 171 10.72 3.18 -12.02
N VAL A 172 10.46 1.98 -11.50
CA VAL A 172 10.94 0.73 -12.13
C VAL A 172 10.35 0.59 -13.52
N ALA A 173 9.04 0.79 -13.69
CA ALA A 173 8.38 0.73 -14.98
C ALA A 173 8.88 1.82 -15.96
N GLY A 174 9.18 3.03 -15.47
CA GLY A 174 9.67 4.16 -16.25
C GLY A 174 11.14 4.04 -16.68
N SER A 175 11.96 3.27 -15.97
CA SER A 175 13.40 3.12 -16.23
C SER A 175 13.74 2.55 -17.62
N THR A 176 12.79 1.88 -18.27
CA THR A 176 12.92 1.40 -19.66
C THR A 176 12.94 2.53 -20.69
N ARG A 177 12.22 3.65 -20.45
CA ARG A 177 12.22 4.81 -21.37
C ARG A 177 13.57 5.53 -21.40
N GLN A 178 14.32 5.50 -20.30
CA GLN A 178 15.62 6.16 -20.20
C GLN A 178 16.73 5.41 -20.96
N PHE A 179 16.59 4.09 -21.16
CA PHE A 179 17.49 3.28 -21.99
C PHE A 179 17.22 3.44 -23.49
N ALA A 180 15.95 3.53 -23.89
CA ALA A 180 15.58 3.73 -25.30
C ALA A 180 15.98 5.13 -25.85
N GLY A 181 16.14 6.14 -24.98
CA GLY A 181 16.56 7.49 -25.35
C GLY A 181 18.07 7.71 -25.47
N LYS A 182 18.90 6.74 -25.04
CA LYS A 182 20.38 6.86 -25.07
C LYS A 182 21.04 6.24 -26.32
N GLY A 183 20.25 5.74 -27.27
CA GLY A 183 20.73 5.12 -28.51
C GLY A 183 20.69 6.03 -29.76
N ARG A 184 20.48 7.33 -29.60
CA ARG A 184 20.53 8.33 -30.68
C ARG A 184 21.23 9.58 -30.19
N GLY A 185 22.55 9.57 -30.31
CA GLY A 185 23.46 10.69 -30.08
C GLY A 185 24.75 10.39 -30.80
#